data_AF-A0A7C4MML6-F1
#
_entry.id   AF-A0A7C4MML6-F1
#
_cell.length_a   1.000
_cell.length_b   1.000
_cell.length_c   1.000
_cell.angle_alpha   90.00
_cell.angle_beta   90.00
_cell.angle_gamma   90.00
#
_symmetry.space_group_name_H-M   'P 1'
#
loop_
_entity.id
_entity.type
_entity.pdbx_description
1 polymer ?
#
loop_
_entity_poly.entity_id
_entity_poly.type
_entity_poly.pdbx_seq_one_letter_code
_entity_poly.pdbx_strand_id
1 'polypeptide(L)'
;MPIKPATGPRCLKHQIECTYNCGWCGKPICEECVEFAHGKKYCDKCWSKKQQMTPTPEPESPKSNAPRTPIRNVDHTLDPQIAEKHRLELPKKKNIDPSVFEL
;
A
#
# COMPACT_ATOMS: atom_id res chain seq x y z
N MET A 1 39.08 36.46 -11.79
CA MET A 1 37.63 36.24 -11.60
C MET A 1 37.41 35.88 -10.14
N PRO A 2 36.61 36.63 -9.35
CA PRO A 2 36.35 36.28 -7.97
C PRO A 2 35.51 35.00 -7.91
N ILE A 3 36.04 33.97 -7.24
CA ILE A 3 35.38 32.69 -7.00
C ILE A 3 34.29 32.97 -5.96
N LYS A 4 33.02 33.01 -6.38
CA LYS A 4 31.89 33.13 -5.45
C LYS A 4 31.92 31.88 -4.54
N PRO A 5 31.93 32.01 -3.20
CA PRO A 5 31.86 30.85 -2.34
C PRO A 5 30.52 30.15 -2.62
N ALA A 6 30.59 28.90 -3.10
CA ALA A 6 29.44 28.03 -3.24
C ALA A 6 28.92 27.75 -1.83
N THR A 7 28.08 28.65 -1.32
CA THR A 7 27.51 28.51 0.02
C THR A 7 26.29 27.63 -0.17
N GLY A 8 26.51 26.32 -0.09
CA GLY A 8 25.44 25.32 -0.17
C GLY A 8 24.39 25.55 0.92
N PRO A 9 23.16 25.05 0.72
CA PRO A 9 22.14 25.11 1.77
C PRO A 9 22.65 24.38 3.03
N ARG A 10 22.64 25.07 4.18
CA ARG A 10 23.01 24.48 5.48
C ARG A 10 21.77 24.09 6.26
N CYS A 11 21.86 23.02 7.02
CA CYS A 11 20.81 22.64 7.94
C CYS A 11 20.74 23.64 9.11
N LEU A 12 19.55 24.13 9.42
CA LEU A 12 19.34 25.10 10.49
C LEU A 12 19.58 24.51 11.89
N LYS A 13 19.43 23.18 12.05
CA LYS A 13 19.61 22.50 13.34
C LYS A 13 21.07 22.16 13.61
N HIS A 14 21.71 21.49 12.66
CA HIS A 14 23.06 20.96 12.83
C HIS A 14 24.15 21.89 12.29
N GLN A 15 23.78 22.99 11.61
CA GLN A 15 24.68 23.93 10.94
C GLN A 15 25.66 23.27 9.95
N ILE A 16 25.46 22.02 9.55
CA ILE A 16 26.24 21.33 8.51
C ILE A 16 25.64 21.53 7.13
N GLU A 17 26.40 21.20 6.08
CA GLU A 17 25.94 21.29 4.69
C GLU A 17 24.87 20.23 4.40
N CYS A 18 23.82 20.61 3.68
CA CYS A 18 22.80 19.68 3.23
C CYS A 18 23.30 18.95 1.97
N THR A 19 23.59 17.66 2.13
CA THR A 19 24.12 16.78 1.08
C THR A 19 23.03 16.09 0.28
N TYR A 20 21.79 16.05 0.79
CA TYR A 20 20.70 15.27 0.21
C TYR A 20 19.47 16.12 -0.08
N ASN A 21 18.63 15.66 -1.00
CA ASN A 21 17.33 16.27 -1.26
C ASN A 21 16.21 15.29 -0.89
N CYS A 22 15.13 15.80 -0.30
CA CYS A 22 13.96 15.02 -0.01
C CYS A 22 13.30 14.53 -1.30
N GLY A 23 13.11 13.21 -1.45
CA GLY A 23 12.42 12.61 -2.58
C GLY A 23 10.91 12.89 -2.66
N TRP A 24 10.33 13.57 -1.66
CA TRP A 24 8.93 13.99 -1.67
C TRP A 24 8.78 15.51 -1.84
N CYS A 25 9.42 16.32 -0.99
CA CYS A 25 9.26 17.78 -1.03
C CYS A 25 10.41 18.53 -1.73
N GLY A 26 11.46 17.85 -2.17
CA GLY A 26 12.62 18.46 -2.84
C GLY A 26 13.54 19.32 -1.96
N LYS A 27 13.18 19.54 -0.68
CA LYS A 27 13.98 20.37 0.23
C LYS A 27 15.35 19.73 0.52
N PRO A 28 16.41 20.54 0.67
CA PRO A 28 17.73 20.06 1.06
C PRO A 28 17.72 19.59 2.52
N ILE A 29 18.40 18.48 2.78
CA ILE A 29 18.48 17.77 4.06
C ILE A 29 19.95 17.45 4.34
N CYS A 30 20.39 17.61 5.58
CA CYS A 30 21.70 17.13 6.02
C CYS A 30 21.71 15.63 6.31
N GLU A 31 22.91 15.07 6.48
CA GLU A 31 23.09 13.65 6.79
C GLU A 31 22.39 13.21 8.08
N GLU A 32 22.29 14.11 9.07
CA GLU A 32 21.65 13.79 10.36
C GLU A 32 20.12 13.91 10.34
N CYS A 33 19.52 14.51 9.30
CA CYS A 33 18.06 14.70 9.21
C CYS A 33 17.41 13.83 8.12
N VAL A 34 18.20 13.01 7.42
CA VAL A 34 17.71 12.19 6.32
C VAL A 34 17.25 10.83 6.81
N GLU A 35 16.02 10.48 6.48
CA GLU A 35 15.45 9.17 6.73
C GLU A 35 15.52 8.34 5.44
N PHE A 36 16.08 7.14 5.53
CA PHE A 36 16.25 6.22 4.40
C PHE A 36 15.16 5.15 4.42
N ALA A 37 14.30 5.15 3.41
CA ALA A 37 13.21 4.19 3.33
C ALA A 37 12.91 3.76 1.89
N HIS A 38 12.82 2.45 1.67
CA HIS A 38 12.57 1.86 0.34
C HIS A 38 13.50 2.44 -0.75
N GLY A 39 14.79 2.64 -0.42
CA GLY A 39 15.78 3.20 -1.35
C GLY A 39 15.64 4.69 -1.66
N LYS A 40 14.74 5.42 -1.00
CA LYS A 40 14.54 6.87 -1.17
C LYS A 40 14.86 7.62 0.14
N LYS A 41 15.33 8.86 -0.02
CA LYS A 41 15.71 9.78 1.06
C LYS A 41 14.56 10.73 1.37
N TYR A 42 14.15 10.85 2.62
CA TYR A 42 13.06 11.73 3.03
C TYR A 42 13.51 12.64 4.16
N CYS A 43 12.90 13.83 4.26
CA CYS A 43 13.04 14.62 5.48
C CYS A 43 12.11 14.06 6.54
N ASP A 44 12.47 14.22 7.80
CA ASP A 44 11.69 13.83 8.99
C ASP A 44 10.17 14.05 8.81
N LYS A 45 9.74 15.28 8.50
CA LYS A 45 8.31 15.61 8.29
C LYS A 45 7.64 14.78 7.19
N CYS A 46 8.31 14.59 6.05
CA CYS A 46 7.78 13.81 4.95
C CYS A 46 7.75 12.32 5.30
N TRP A 47 8.74 11.84 6.04
CA TRP A 47 8.78 10.45 6.48
C TRP A 47 7.67 10.14 7.49
N SER A 48 7.47 10.98 8.52
CA SER A 48 6.37 10.81 9.48
C SER A 48 5.00 10.82 8.79
N LYS A 49 4.80 11.73 7.83
CA LYS A 49 3.55 11.77 7.05
C LYS A 49 3.34 10.50 6.23
N LYS A 50 4.43 9.96 5.67
CA LYS A 50 4.38 8.71 4.90
C LYS A 50 4.01 7.52 5.79
N GLN A 51 4.64 7.41 6.96
CA GLN A 51 4.34 6.36 7.93
C GLN A 51 2.86 6.34 8.35
N GLN A 52 2.25 7.52 8.53
CA GLN A 52 0.82 7.64 8.85
C GLN A 52 -0.10 7.25 7.67
N MET A 53 0.37 7.40 6.44
CA MET A 53 -0.40 7.08 5.23
C MET A 53 -0.28 5.62 4.82
N THR A 54 0.85 4.97 5.10
CA THR A 54 0.97 3.53 4.92
C THR A 54 0.22 2.85 6.05
N PRO A 55 -0.90 2.15 5.78
CA PRO A 55 -1.51 1.32 6.80
C PRO A 55 -0.44 0.34 7.26
N THR A 56 -0.09 0.40 8.55
CA THR A 56 0.69 -0.65 9.19
C THR A 56 -0.04 -1.95 8.86
N PRO A 57 0.63 -2.96 8.26
CA PRO A 57 0.03 -4.28 8.24
C PRO A 57 -0.23 -4.61 9.71
N GLU A 58 -1.50 -4.64 10.12
CA GLU A 58 -1.86 -5.02 11.48
C GLU A 58 -1.07 -6.30 11.78
N PRO A 59 -0.36 -6.37 12.93
CA PRO A 59 0.28 -7.61 13.32
C PRO A 59 -0.80 -8.68 13.24
N GLU A 60 -0.53 -9.70 12.43
CA GLU A 60 -1.48 -10.72 12.02
C GLU A 60 -2.25 -11.18 13.25
N SER A 61 -3.47 -10.67 13.43
CA SER A 61 -4.34 -11.10 14.51
C SER A 61 -4.40 -12.61 14.41
N PRO A 62 -4.09 -13.38 15.49
CA PRO A 62 -4.12 -14.83 15.40
C PRO A 62 -5.50 -15.22 14.89
N LYS A 63 -5.55 -15.80 13.68
CA LYS A 63 -6.78 -16.31 13.06
C LYS A 63 -7.52 -17.07 14.14
N SER A 64 -8.61 -16.50 14.63
CA SER A 64 -9.43 -17.16 15.64
C SER A 64 -9.90 -18.46 15.00
N ASN A 65 -9.37 -19.59 15.46
CA ASN A 65 -9.92 -20.92 15.21
C ASN A 65 -11.24 -21.08 16.00
N ALA A 66 -12.11 -20.06 15.95
CA ALA A 66 -13.44 -20.17 16.50
C ALA A 66 -14.23 -21.08 15.54
N PRO A 67 -14.82 -22.18 16.02
CA PRO A 67 -15.71 -22.99 15.20
C PRO A 67 -16.83 -22.08 14.69
N ARG A 68 -17.01 -22.04 13.36
CA ARG A 68 -18.11 -21.29 12.74
C ARG A 68 -19.42 -21.79 13.36
N THR A 69 -20.12 -20.93 14.08
CA THR A 69 -21.47 -21.23 14.53
C THR A 69 -22.35 -21.52 13.30
N PRO A 70 -23.25 -22.51 13.37
CA PRO A 70 -24.12 -22.81 12.25
C PRO A 70 -24.98 -21.58 11.89
N ILE A 71 -25.01 -21.25 10.60
CA ILE A 71 -25.81 -20.15 10.05
C ILE A 71 -27.28 -20.56 10.23
N ARG A 72 -28.00 -19.90 11.15
CA ARG A 72 -29.39 -20.24 11.53
C ARG A 72 -30.44 -20.01 10.44
N ASN A 73 -30.07 -19.40 9.31
CA ASN A 73 -31.01 -19.00 8.26
C ASN A 73 -30.87 -19.87 7.00
N VAL A 74 -30.54 -21.15 7.15
CA VAL A 74 -30.67 -22.13 6.08
C VAL A 74 -32.02 -22.81 6.25
N ASP A 75 -32.94 -22.55 5.32
CA ASP A 75 -34.20 -23.28 5.26
C ASP A 75 -33.92 -24.69 4.73
N HIS A 76 -33.94 -25.67 5.64
CA HIS A 76 -33.66 -27.08 5.31
C HIS A 76 -34.84 -27.79 4.64
N THR A 77 -35.94 -27.08 4.36
CA THR A 77 -37.11 -27.63 3.66
C THR A 77 -37.10 -27.34 2.16
N LEU A 78 -36.05 -26.69 1.64
CA LEU A 78 -35.86 -26.58 0.20
C LEU A 78 -35.78 -27.97 -0.43
N ASP A 79 -36.86 -28.32 -1.15
CA ASP A 79 -36.99 -29.59 -1.86
C ASP A 79 -35.79 -29.77 -2.82
N PRO A 80 -35.09 -30.92 -2.78
CA PRO A 80 -33.88 -31.14 -3.55
C PRO A 80 -34.08 -30.98 -5.06
N GLN A 81 -35.31 -31.06 -5.57
CA GLN A 81 -35.62 -30.86 -6.98
C GLN A 81 -35.52 -29.39 -7.41
N ILE A 82 -35.76 -28.44 -6.49
CA ILE A 82 -35.67 -26.99 -6.76
C ILE A 82 -34.19 -26.59 -6.97
N ALA A 83 -33.29 -27.15 -6.16
CA ALA A 83 -31.86 -26.90 -6.26
C ALA A 83 -31.26 -27.43 -7.59
N GLU A 84 -31.76 -28.56 -8.08
CA GLU A 84 -31.32 -29.13 -9.36
C GLU A 84 -31.81 -28.33 -10.56
N LYS A 85 -33.06 -27.86 -10.53
CA LYS A 85 -33.62 -27.00 -11.58
C LYS A 85 -32.84 -25.68 -11.72
N HIS A 86 -32.46 -25.05 -10.60
CA HIS A 86 -31.66 -23.82 -10.60
C HIS A 86 -30.23 -24.02 -11.13
N ARG A 87 -29.64 -25.22 -11.00
CA ARG A 87 -28.33 -25.55 -11.59
C ARG A 87 -28.37 -25.65 -13.11
N LEU A 88 -29.48 -26.14 -13.67
CA LEU A 88 -29.63 -26.36 -15.10
C LEU A 88 -29.98 -25.07 -15.87
N GLU A 89 -30.64 -24.11 -15.23
CA GLU A 89 -31.05 -22.84 -15.87
C GLU A 89 -29.99 -21.74 -15.84
N LEU A 90 -28.81 -21.97 -15.24
CA LEU A 90 -27.72 -21.01 -15.32
C LEU A 90 -27.15 -20.97 -16.75
N PRO A 91 -27.19 -19.82 -17.45
CA PRO A 91 -26.57 -19.71 -18.76
C PRO A 91 -25.06 -19.97 -18.61
N LYS A 92 -24.56 -20.99 -19.31
CA LYS A 92 -23.13 -21.26 -19.46
C LYS A 92 -22.46 -19.95 -19.87
N LYS A 93 -21.66 -19.37 -18.97
CA LYS A 93 -20.79 -18.23 -19.30
C LYS A 93 -20.02 -18.60 -20.56
N LYS A 94 -20.26 -17.87 -21.64
CA LYS A 94 -19.50 -18.01 -22.89
C LYS A 94 -18.02 -17.86 -22.54
N ASN A 95 -17.23 -18.84 -22.95
CA ASN A 95 -15.77 -18.77 -22.92
C ASN A 95 -15.36 -17.46 -23.61
N ILE A 96 -14.79 -16.54 -22.84
CA ILE A 96 -14.14 -15.37 -23.41
C ILE A 96 -12.78 -15.85 -23.89
N ASP A 97 -12.60 -15.84 -25.21
CA ASP A 97 -11.36 -16.23 -25.86
C ASP A 97 -10.24 -15.23 -25.48
N PRO A 98 -9.10 -15.70 -24.93
CA PRO A 98 -8.03 -14.82 -24.48
C PRO A 98 -7.19 -14.19 -25.60
N SER A 99 -7.49 -14.41 -26.90
CA SER A 99 -6.68 -13.83 -28.00
C SER A 99 -6.99 -12.38 -28.37
N VAL A 100 -7.94 -11.72 -27.68
CA VAL A 100 -8.37 -10.33 -27.99
C VAL A 100 -7.44 -9.26 -27.41
N PHE A 101 -6.37 -9.62 -26.71
CA PHE A 101 -5.42 -8.69 -26.07
C PHE A 101 -4.01 -8.76 -26.68
N GLU A 102 -3.89 -8.62 -28.00
CA GLU A 102 -2.64 -8.16 -28.62
C GLU A 102 -2.95 -7.06 -29.65
N LEU A 103 -2.60 -5.82 -29.29
CA LEU A 103 -2.34 -4.69 -30.18
C LEU A 103 -1.43 -3.70 -29.46
#